data_AF-A7I9L8-F1
#
_entry.id   AF-A7I9L8-F1
#
_cell.length_a   1.000
_cell.length_b   1.000
_cell.length_c   1.000
_cell.angle_alpha   90.00
_cell.angle_beta   90.00
_cell.angle_gamma   90.00
#
_symmetry.space_group_name_H-M   'P 1'
#
loop_
_entity.id
_entity.type
_entity.pdbx_description
1 polymer ?
#
loop_
_entity_poly.entity_id
_entity_poly.type
_entity_poly.pdbx_seq_one_letter_code
_entity_poly.pdbx_strand_id
1 'polypeptide(L)'
;MDLQELLENILKGAKYLGTFSLTDMLAFAASRRLHALAVAKEGNKQFYLAFLNGEPEGAIYIDSEGALYGDKAVVYIREGRQYVLCDVKPEIIDALVMGCRIFEKGHIRKNITYSVPEIGKKSEGLGVVTLTVRREKMPQNGVRVSIRKDGKIVGSDVTTGNGTVSFRVMYGTYTCIVQDRSQVVTRFTINFDEAHPSHILDL
;
A
#
# COMPACT_ATOMS: atom_id res chain seq x y z
N MET A 1 17.17 6.80 26.97
CA MET A 1 17.45 5.62 26.12
C MET A 1 17.61 6.15 24.71
N ASP A 2 18.72 5.83 24.05
CA ASP A 2 18.97 6.30 22.68
C ASP A 2 18.07 5.51 21.70
N LEU A 3 17.51 6.18 20.69
CA LEU A 3 16.66 5.54 19.68
C LEU A 3 17.41 4.44 18.93
N GLN A 4 18.70 4.68 18.66
CA GLN A 4 19.53 3.69 17.98
C GLN A 4 19.68 2.43 18.82
N GLU A 5 19.85 2.58 20.13
CA GLU A 5 19.94 1.47 21.09
C GLU A 5 18.62 0.70 21.19
N LEU A 6 17.48 1.38 21.16
CA LEU A 6 16.15 0.74 21.07
C LEU A 6 16.05 -0.13 19.82
N LEU A 7 16.36 0.42 18.64
CA LEU A 7 16.24 -0.28 17.35
C LEU A 7 17.18 -1.49 17.28
N GLU A 8 18.41 -1.35 17.78
CA GLU A 8 19.35 -2.46 17.86
C GLU A 8 18.87 -3.57 18.79
N ASN A 9 18.26 -3.23 19.93
CA ASN A 9 17.69 -4.21 20.84
C ASN A 9 16.48 -4.93 20.23
N ILE A 10 15.63 -4.23 19.47
CA ILE A 10 14.54 -4.85 18.71
C ILE A 10 15.13 -5.86 17.72
N LEU A 11 16.14 -5.47 16.95
CA LEU A 11 16.76 -6.33 15.94
C LEU A 11 17.49 -7.54 16.54
N LYS A 12 18.13 -7.43 17.71
CA LYS A 12 18.77 -8.56 18.40
C LYS A 12 17.78 -9.66 18.79
N GLY A 13 16.55 -9.29 19.14
CA GLY A 13 15.48 -10.23 19.49
C GLY A 13 14.65 -10.70 18.29
N ALA A 14 14.90 -10.16 17.09
CA ALA A 14 14.11 -10.42 15.90
C ALA A 14 14.67 -11.60 15.09
N LYS A 15 13.79 -12.29 14.37
CA LYS A 15 14.19 -13.42 13.51
C LYS A 15 14.60 -12.90 12.14
N TYR A 16 15.84 -13.18 11.73
CA TYR A 16 16.31 -12.85 10.38
C TYR A 16 15.50 -13.60 9.30
N LEU A 17 15.02 -12.86 8.30
CA LEU A 17 14.23 -13.40 7.18
C LEU A 17 14.98 -13.41 5.86
N GLY A 18 16.02 -12.58 5.72
CA GLY A 18 16.81 -12.48 4.50
C GLY A 18 17.41 -11.09 4.30
N THR A 19 18.21 -10.99 3.25
CA THR A 19 18.75 -9.73 2.74
C THR A 19 18.18 -9.53 1.33
N PHE A 20 17.64 -8.36 1.06
CA PHE A 20 16.84 -8.10 -0.13
C PHE A 20 17.20 -6.75 -0.77
N SER A 21 16.98 -6.64 -2.09
CA SER A 21 16.81 -5.34 -2.75
C SER A 21 15.54 -4.64 -2.24
N LEU A 22 15.37 -3.34 -2.49
CA LEU A 22 14.16 -2.63 -2.04
C LEU A 22 12.90 -3.22 -2.69
N THR A 23 12.94 -3.44 -4.01
CA THR A 23 11.81 -4.01 -4.75
C THR A 23 11.45 -5.42 -4.28
N ASP A 24 12.44 -6.30 -4.12
CA ASP A 24 12.20 -7.68 -3.67
C ASP A 24 11.69 -7.72 -2.23
N MET A 25 12.21 -6.86 -1.36
CA MET A 25 11.76 -6.73 0.02
C MET A 25 10.29 -6.32 0.09
N LEU A 26 9.88 -5.31 -0.67
CA LEU A 26 8.51 -4.83 -0.71
C LEU A 26 7.56 -5.93 -1.21
N ALA A 27 7.95 -6.67 -2.26
CA ALA A 27 7.17 -7.79 -2.79
C ALA A 27 7.08 -8.95 -1.78
N PHE A 28 8.20 -9.32 -1.17
CA PHE A 28 8.29 -10.40 -0.18
C PHE A 28 7.43 -10.10 1.04
N ALA A 29 7.57 -8.90 1.63
CA ALA A 29 6.79 -8.48 2.79
C ALA A 29 5.30 -8.43 2.50
N ALA A 30 4.90 -7.90 1.34
CA ALA A 30 3.49 -7.85 0.92
C ALA A 30 2.89 -9.25 0.71
N SER A 31 3.62 -10.15 0.04
CA SER A 31 3.13 -11.51 -0.25
C SER A 31 2.86 -12.35 1.01
N ARG A 32 3.62 -12.07 2.08
CA ARG A 32 3.56 -12.81 3.34
C ARG A 32 2.86 -12.05 4.47
N ARG A 33 2.39 -10.83 4.21
CA ARG A 33 1.73 -9.96 5.20
C ARG A 33 2.56 -9.79 6.48
N LEU A 34 3.85 -9.53 6.33
CA LEU A 34 4.79 -9.52 7.45
C LEU A 34 4.60 -8.32 8.39
N HIS A 35 4.88 -8.56 9.67
CA HIS A 35 5.23 -7.53 10.64
C HIS A 35 6.75 -7.56 10.78
N ALA A 36 7.43 -6.59 10.19
CA ALA A 36 8.88 -6.69 10.03
C ALA A 36 9.57 -5.34 10.12
N LEU A 37 10.85 -5.38 10.47
CA LEU A 37 11.73 -4.23 10.43
C LEU A 37 12.86 -4.53 9.45
N ALA A 38 12.97 -3.70 8.42
CA ALA A 38 14.08 -3.71 7.51
C ALA A 38 15.13 -2.69 7.93
N VAL A 39 16.40 -3.04 7.78
CA VAL A 39 17.53 -2.14 8.05
C VAL A 39 18.54 -2.18 6.91
N ALA A 40 19.00 -1.01 6.49
CA ALA A 40 20.20 -0.85 5.66
C ALA A 40 21.20 0.05 6.40
N LYS A 41 22.50 -0.23 6.24
CA LYS A 41 23.58 0.54 6.83
C LYS A 41 24.55 0.99 5.74
N GLU A 42 24.92 2.26 5.73
CA GLU A 42 25.86 2.84 4.78
C GLU A 42 26.77 3.84 5.52
N GLY A 43 27.97 3.40 5.89
CA GLY A 43 28.86 4.19 6.74
C GLY A 43 28.23 4.47 8.11
N ASN A 44 28.11 5.75 8.48
CA ASN A 44 27.45 6.21 9.70
C ASN A 44 25.92 6.37 9.55
N LYS A 45 25.37 6.05 8.37
CA LYS A 45 23.94 6.21 8.07
C LYS A 45 23.20 4.91 8.24
N GLN A 46 22.02 4.99 8.86
CA GLN A 46 21.14 3.85 9.04
C GLN A 46 19.75 4.18 8.54
N PHE A 47 19.15 3.25 7.83
CA PHE A 47 17.83 3.39 7.23
C PHE A 47 16.97 2.25 7.74
N TYR A 48 15.82 2.58 8.29
CA TYR A 48 14.86 1.63 8.82
C TYR A 48 13.52 1.78 8.11
N LEU A 49 12.94 0.65 7.75
CA LEU A 49 11.59 0.60 7.17
C LEU A 49 10.76 -0.44 7.92
N ALA A 50 9.71 0.02 8.59
CA ALA A 50 8.78 -0.81 9.34
C ALA A 50 7.62 -1.24 8.45
N PHE A 51 7.39 -2.54 8.41
CA PHE A 51 6.31 -3.19 7.69
C PHE A 51 5.23 -3.64 8.65
N LEU A 52 4.00 -3.20 8.43
CA LEU A 52 2.82 -3.64 9.15
C LEU A 52 1.91 -4.39 8.18
N ASN A 53 1.65 -5.67 8.44
CA ASN A 53 0.81 -6.51 7.58
C ASN A 53 1.26 -6.48 6.09
N GLY A 54 2.58 -6.40 5.87
CA GLY A 54 3.23 -6.38 4.56
C GLY A 54 3.31 -5.02 3.87
N GLU A 55 2.74 -3.95 4.45
CA GLU A 55 2.84 -2.60 3.89
C GLU A 55 3.90 -1.78 4.64
N PRO A 56 4.70 -0.96 3.95
CA PRO A 56 5.61 -0.03 4.60
C PRO A 56 4.80 1.10 5.24
N GLU A 57 4.76 1.11 6.58
CA GLU A 57 3.97 2.06 7.36
C GLU A 57 4.84 3.03 8.17
N GLY A 58 6.12 2.71 8.40
CA GLY A 58 7.02 3.55 9.19
C GLY A 58 8.42 3.63 8.62
N ALA A 59 9.06 4.79 8.69
CA ALA A 59 10.43 4.99 8.21
C ALA A 59 11.26 5.84 9.18
N ILE A 60 12.52 5.44 9.37
CA ILE A 60 13.49 6.19 10.17
C ILE A 60 14.81 6.27 9.39
N TYR A 61 15.40 7.45 9.37
CA TYR A 61 16.75 7.67 8.87
C TYR A 61 17.58 8.27 10.00
N ILE A 62 18.77 7.74 10.23
CA ILE A 62 19.69 8.21 11.28
C ILE A 62 21.05 8.47 10.65
N ASP A 63 21.65 9.61 10.98
CA ASP A 63 23.05 9.92 10.71
C ASP A 63 23.68 10.69 11.88
N SER A 64 24.87 11.27 11.66
CA SER A 64 25.59 12.03 12.68
C SER A 64 24.91 13.34 13.11
N GLU A 65 23.99 13.88 12.31
CA GLU A 65 23.29 15.13 12.62
C GLU A 65 21.96 14.89 13.34
N GLY A 66 21.44 13.67 13.30
CA GLY A 66 20.27 13.25 14.06
C GLY A 66 19.41 12.23 13.32
N ALA A 67 18.11 12.28 13.60
CA ALA A 67 17.13 11.33 13.04
C ALA A 67 15.98 12.04 12.33
N LEU A 68 15.58 11.49 11.19
CA LEU A 68 14.37 11.84 10.46
C LEU A 68 13.36 10.70 10.54
N TYR A 69 12.07 11.04 10.43
CA TYR A 69 10.96 10.12 10.63
C TYR A 69 9.92 10.27 9.52
N GLY A 70 9.19 9.19 9.25
CA GLY A 70 8.06 9.18 8.33
C GLY A 70 8.44 9.62 6.92
N ASP A 71 7.63 10.47 6.31
CA ASP A 71 7.80 10.91 4.92
C ASP A 71 9.16 11.55 4.64
N LYS A 72 9.75 12.23 5.63
CA LYS A 72 11.10 12.82 5.50
C LYS A 72 12.19 11.75 5.42
N ALA A 73 12.04 10.67 6.17
CA ALA A 73 12.98 9.55 6.14
C ALA A 73 12.85 8.73 4.84
N VAL A 74 11.64 8.67 4.26
CA VAL A 74 11.38 7.89 3.04
C VAL A 74 12.23 8.32 1.85
N VAL A 75 12.58 9.60 1.73
CA VAL A 75 13.45 10.13 0.64
C VAL A 75 14.83 9.45 0.61
N TYR A 76 15.23 8.88 1.75
CA TYR A 76 16.47 8.18 1.93
C TYR A 76 16.35 6.67 1.73
N ILE A 77 15.16 6.13 1.51
CA ILE A 77 14.95 4.72 1.14
C ILE A 77 15.05 4.59 -0.38
N ARG A 78 16.06 3.83 -0.83
CA ARG A 78 16.45 3.77 -2.25
C ARG A 78 16.71 2.35 -2.73
N GLU A 79 16.47 2.15 -4.02
CA GLU A 79 16.91 0.97 -4.75
C GLU A 79 18.45 0.98 -4.91
N GLY A 80 19.06 -0.19 -5.07
CA GLY A 80 20.52 -0.34 -5.16
C GLY A 80 21.24 -0.51 -3.81
N ARG A 81 20.48 -0.58 -2.72
CA ARG A 81 20.98 -0.98 -1.39
C ARG A 81 20.44 -2.34 -1.00
N GLN A 82 21.15 -3.01 -0.11
CA GLN A 82 20.73 -4.26 0.49
C GLN A 82 20.10 -3.97 1.86
N TYR A 83 18.88 -4.48 2.06
CA TYR A 83 18.13 -4.35 3.31
C TYR A 83 18.07 -5.71 3.98
N VAL A 84 18.52 -5.76 5.23
CA VAL A 84 18.30 -6.91 6.11
C VAL A 84 16.89 -6.82 6.65
N LEU A 85 16.06 -7.82 6.39
CA LEU A 85 14.68 -7.89 6.87
C LEU A 85 14.59 -8.86 8.06
N CYS A 86 14.03 -8.40 9.16
CA CYS A 86 13.79 -9.20 10.35
C CYS A 86 12.29 -9.23 10.70
N ASP A 87 11.79 -10.42 11.06
CA ASP A 87 10.46 -10.63 11.61
C ASP A 87 10.41 -10.09 13.03
N VAL A 88 9.43 -9.24 13.32
CA VAL A 88 9.29 -8.54 14.59
C VAL A 88 7.86 -8.71 15.09
N LYS A 89 7.71 -8.85 16.41
CA LYS A 89 6.38 -8.98 17.03
C LYS A 89 5.48 -7.81 16.60
N PRO A 90 4.21 -8.05 16.21
CA PRO A 90 3.30 -7.02 15.74
C PRO A 90 3.20 -5.80 16.67
N GLU A 91 3.10 -6.03 17.98
CA GLU A 91 2.99 -4.98 19.00
C GLU A 91 4.17 -3.99 18.99
N ILE A 92 5.38 -4.48 18.69
CA ILE A 92 6.59 -3.65 18.60
C ILE A 92 6.54 -2.81 17.32
N ILE A 93 6.10 -3.39 16.20
CA ILE A 93 5.93 -2.68 14.94
C ILE A 93 4.84 -1.61 15.05
N ASP A 94 3.70 -1.92 15.67
CA ASP A 94 2.62 -0.96 15.89
C ASP A 94 3.13 0.26 16.68
N ALA A 95 3.82 0.01 17.79
CA ALA A 95 4.40 1.08 18.61
C ALA A 95 5.44 1.92 17.83
N LEU A 96 6.26 1.26 17.00
CA LEU A 96 7.25 1.95 16.17
C LEU A 96 6.59 2.84 15.12
N VAL A 97 5.59 2.30 14.40
CA VAL A 97 4.84 3.02 13.36
C VAL A 97 4.14 4.25 13.92
N MET A 98 3.65 4.22 15.16
CA MET A 98 3.05 5.40 15.79
C MET A 98 4.01 6.60 15.86
N GLY A 99 5.31 6.36 16.02
CA GLY A 99 6.33 7.41 16.10
C GLY A 99 6.95 7.81 14.76
N CYS A 100 6.82 6.99 13.71
CA CYS A 100 7.54 7.19 12.46
C CYS A 100 6.69 6.98 11.19
N ARG A 101 5.38 7.19 11.31
CA ARG A 101 4.39 6.89 10.28
C ARG A 101 4.67 7.56 8.94
N ILE A 102 4.47 6.82 7.86
CA ILE A 102 4.52 7.28 6.48
C ILE A 102 3.09 7.56 6.00
N PHE A 103 2.83 8.79 5.59
CA PHE A 103 1.53 9.18 5.01
C PHE A 103 1.58 9.13 3.48
N GLU A 104 2.70 9.55 2.89
CA GLU A 104 2.91 9.63 1.44
C GLU A 104 3.73 8.44 0.91
N LYS A 105 3.09 7.27 0.84
CA LYS A 105 3.72 6.02 0.35
C LYS A 105 4.15 6.06 -1.13
N GLY A 106 3.72 7.08 -1.87
CA GLY A 106 4.09 7.29 -3.27
C GLY A 106 5.59 7.43 -3.49
N HIS A 107 6.34 7.97 -2.52
CA HIS A 107 7.79 8.16 -2.64
C HIS A 107 8.58 6.85 -2.57
N ILE A 108 8.11 5.85 -1.84
CA ILE A 108 8.72 4.51 -1.81
C ILE A 108 8.48 3.78 -3.14
N ARG A 109 7.26 3.91 -3.67
CA ARG A 109 6.84 3.22 -4.91
C ARG A 109 7.37 3.88 -6.18
N LYS A 110 7.81 5.14 -6.15
CA LYS A 110 8.47 5.81 -7.28
C LYS A 110 9.87 5.26 -7.61
N ASN A 111 10.55 4.64 -6.64
CA ASN A 111 11.84 3.96 -6.85
C ASN A 111 11.70 2.53 -7.36
N ILE A 112 10.49 1.98 -7.36
CA ILE A 112 10.17 0.81 -8.17
C ILE A 112 9.93 1.40 -9.56
N THR A 113 10.90 1.27 -10.45
CA THR A 113 10.70 1.52 -11.88
C THR A 113 9.40 0.83 -12.24
N TYR A 114 8.35 1.62 -12.50
CA TYR A 114 7.18 1.12 -13.18
C TYR A 114 7.72 0.36 -14.37
N SER A 115 7.39 -0.92 -14.49
CA SER A 115 7.57 -1.64 -15.74
C SER A 115 7.02 -0.72 -16.82
N VAL A 116 7.92 -0.13 -17.60
CA VAL A 116 7.58 0.70 -18.74
C VAL A 116 6.65 -0.19 -19.56
N PRO A 117 5.41 0.23 -19.87
CA PRO A 117 4.60 -0.55 -20.79
C PRO A 117 5.43 -0.70 -22.06
N GLU A 118 5.60 -1.93 -22.56
CA GLU A 118 6.28 -2.18 -23.82
C GLU A 118 5.68 -1.24 -24.87
N ILE A 119 6.45 -0.22 -25.27
CA ILE A 119 6.06 0.71 -26.33
C ILE A 119 6.06 -0.11 -27.62
N GLY A 120 4.86 -0.53 -28.03
CA GLY A 120 4.67 -1.38 -29.20
C GLY A 120 3.33 -2.08 -29.29
N LYS A 121 2.56 -2.21 -28.20
CA LYS A 121 1.18 -2.72 -28.28
C LYS A 121 0.16 -1.60 -28.19
N LYS A 122 -0.67 -1.48 -29.22
CA LYS A 122 -1.83 -0.58 -29.28
C LYS A 122 -2.63 -0.68 -27.99
N SER A 123 -2.99 0.47 -27.44
CA SER A 123 -3.84 0.66 -26.28
C SER A 123 -5.26 0.16 -26.55
N GLU A 124 -5.49 -1.15 -26.47
CA GLU A 124 -6.83 -1.72 -26.34
C GLU A 124 -6.92 -2.24 -24.90
N GLY A 125 -7.64 -1.49 -24.05
CA GLY A 125 -7.92 -1.96 -22.69
C GLY A 125 -7.87 -0.96 -21.55
N LEU A 126 -7.80 0.36 -21.76
CA LEU A 126 -7.93 1.35 -20.69
C LEU A 126 -9.23 2.13 -20.88
N GLY A 127 -10.08 2.17 -19.85
CA GLY A 127 -11.35 2.91 -19.91
C GLY A 127 -11.81 3.42 -18.55
N VAL A 128 -13.03 3.92 -18.49
CA VAL A 128 -13.66 4.40 -17.25
C VAL A 128 -14.82 3.47 -16.91
N VAL A 129 -14.72 2.76 -15.79
CA VAL A 129 -15.83 1.97 -15.24
C VAL A 129 -16.64 2.84 -14.29
N THR A 130 -17.97 2.82 -14.43
CA THR A 130 -18.89 3.56 -13.54
C THR A 130 -19.72 2.60 -12.71
N LEU A 131 -19.71 2.76 -11.39
CA LEU A 131 -20.46 1.94 -10.45
C LEU A 131 -21.57 2.77 -9.84
N THR A 132 -22.80 2.24 -9.86
CA THR A 132 -23.95 2.85 -9.21
C THR A 132 -24.34 2.02 -8.00
N VAL A 133 -24.19 2.57 -6.80
CA VAL A 133 -24.60 1.91 -5.55
C VAL A 133 -26.06 2.24 -5.25
N ARG A 134 -26.85 1.20 -5.00
CA ARG A 134 -28.26 1.32 -4.64
C ARG A 134 -28.55 0.52 -3.38
N ARG A 135 -29.58 0.93 -2.66
CA ARG A 135 -30.26 0.15 -1.61
C ARG A 135 -31.75 0.30 -1.88
N GLU A 136 -32.49 -0.80 -1.95
CA GLU A 136 -33.92 -0.79 -2.27
C GLU A 136 -34.23 0.02 -3.55
N LYS A 137 -33.39 -0.12 -4.59
CA LYS A 137 -33.44 0.64 -5.87
C LYS A 137 -33.17 2.14 -5.76
N MET A 138 -32.92 2.70 -4.58
CA MET A 138 -32.57 4.11 -4.40
C MET A 138 -31.05 4.32 -4.40
N PRO A 139 -30.52 5.29 -5.16
CA PRO A 139 -29.09 5.63 -5.15
C PRO A 139 -28.61 6.03 -3.75
N GLN A 140 -27.42 5.57 -3.37
CA GLN A 140 -26.87 5.84 -2.05
C GLN A 140 -25.71 6.84 -2.14
N ASN A 141 -25.86 8.00 -1.52
CA ASN A 141 -24.82 9.03 -1.44
C ASN A 141 -23.90 8.80 -0.23
N GLY A 142 -22.61 9.12 -0.35
CA GLY A 142 -21.67 9.08 0.77
C GLY A 142 -21.23 7.65 1.14
N VAL A 143 -21.44 6.69 0.23
CA VAL A 143 -21.02 5.30 0.40
C VAL A 143 -19.62 5.16 -0.15
N ARG A 144 -18.72 4.54 0.62
CA ARG A 144 -17.35 4.32 0.18
C ARG A 144 -17.29 3.10 -0.74
N VAL A 145 -16.71 3.28 -1.91
CA VAL A 145 -16.52 2.20 -2.90
C VAL A 145 -15.05 2.08 -3.20
N SER A 146 -14.54 0.85 -3.18
CA SER A 146 -13.18 0.52 -3.56
C SER A 146 -13.20 -0.57 -4.64
N ILE A 147 -12.50 -0.34 -5.73
CA ILE A 147 -12.29 -1.33 -6.78
C ILE A 147 -10.91 -1.97 -6.61
N ARG A 148 -10.85 -3.30 -6.67
CA ARG A 148 -9.65 -4.10 -6.43
C ARG A 148 -9.36 -5.05 -7.58
N LYS A 149 -8.08 -5.20 -7.91
CA LYS A 149 -7.55 -6.24 -8.81
C LYS A 149 -6.45 -6.99 -8.08
N ASP A 150 -6.52 -8.32 -8.10
CA ASP A 150 -5.54 -9.19 -7.44
C ASP A 150 -5.30 -8.82 -5.96
N GLY A 151 -6.38 -8.48 -5.26
CA GLY A 151 -6.37 -8.07 -3.85
C GLY A 151 -5.90 -6.63 -3.58
N LYS A 152 -5.36 -5.92 -4.58
CA LYS A 152 -4.87 -4.54 -4.47
C LYS A 152 -5.98 -3.55 -4.81
N ILE A 153 -6.12 -2.48 -4.03
CA ILE A 153 -7.01 -1.36 -4.37
C ILE A 153 -6.40 -0.59 -5.54
N VAL A 154 -7.12 -0.55 -6.66
CA VAL A 154 -6.72 0.24 -7.85
C VAL A 154 -7.50 1.56 -7.94
N GLY A 155 -8.57 1.70 -7.16
CA GLY A 155 -9.34 2.93 -7.02
C GLY A 155 -10.21 2.88 -5.77
N SER A 156 -10.41 4.04 -5.14
CA SER A 156 -11.39 4.21 -4.08
C SER A 156 -11.99 5.60 -4.19
N ASP A 157 -13.29 5.69 -4.04
CA ASP A 157 -14.02 6.95 -4.07
C ASP A 157 -15.29 6.84 -3.21
N VAL A 158 -16.01 7.94 -3.06
CA VAL A 158 -17.27 8.03 -2.32
C VAL A 158 -18.37 8.42 -3.29
N THR A 159 -19.51 7.73 -3.20
CA THR A 159 -20.64 7.98 -4.12
C THR A 159 -21.19 9.40 -4.01
N THR A 160 -21.46 10.00 -5.17
CA THR A 160 -22.08 11.33 -5.29
C THR A 160 -23.59 11.29 -5.02
N GLY A 161 -24.31 12.42 -5.16
CA GLY A 161 -25.77 12.49 -4.99
C GLY A 161 -26.56 11.48 -5.82
N ASN A 162 -26.00 11.06 -6.96
CA ASN A 162 -26.62 10.09 -7.87
C ASN A 162 -26.20 8.64 -7.57
N GLY A 163 -25.50 8.40 -6.45
CA GLY A 163 -25.04 7.07 -6.04
C GLY A 163 -23.88 6.53 -6.87
N THR A 164 -23.21 7.36 -7.66
CA THR A 164 -22.19 6.93 -8.62
C THR A 164 -20.76 7.21 -8.17
N VAL A 165 -19.86 6.33 -8.56
CA VAL A 165 -18.39 6.52 -8.59
C VAL A 165 -17.85 6.05 -9.93
N SER A 166 -16.75 6.62 -10.39
CA SER A 166 -16.11 6.23 -11.64
C SER A 166 -14.61 6.06 -11.46
N PHE A 167 -14.05 5.00 -12.05
CA PHE A 167 -12.63 4.68 -11.95
C PHE A 167 -12.02 4.51 -13.33
N ARG A 168 -10.89 5.17 -13.59
CA ARG A 168 -10.10 4.92 -14.80
C ARG A 168 -9.20 3.71 -14.56
N VAL A 169 -9.54 2.57 -15.15
CA VAL A 169 -8.87 1.29 -14.94
C VAL A 169 -8.72 0.52 -16.25
N MET A 170 -7.89 -0.52 -16.23
CA MET A 170 -7.77 -1.42 -17.38
C MET A 170 -8.98 -2.35 -17.49
N TYR A 171 -9.25 -2.93 -18.66
CA TYR A 171 -10.24 -4.00 -18.81
C TYR A 171 -9.81 -5.23 -18.00
N GLY A 172 -10.81 -5.96 -17.51
CA GLY A 172 -10.64 -7.18 -16.73
C GLY A 172 -11.61 -7.30 -15.57
N THR A 173 -11.36 -8.31 -14.74
CA THR A 173 -12.20 -8.64 -13.58
C THR A 173 -11.74 -7.90 -12.33
N TYR A 174 -12.69 -7.37 -11.58
CA TYR A 174 -12.45 -6.61 -10.37
C TYR A 174 -13.34 -7.08 -9.22
N THR A 175 -12.83 -6.93 -8.00
CA THR A 175 -13.64 -7.00 -6.77
C THR A 175 -13.96 -5.59 -6.30
N CYS A 176 -15.24 -5.24 -6.28
CA CYS A 176 -15.74 -4.01 -5.71
C CYS A 176 -16.13 -4.26 -4.25
N ILE A 177 -15.60 -3.42 -3.37
CA ILE A 177 -15.91 -3.40 -1.94
C ILE A 177 -16.73 -2.15 -1.69
N VAL A 178 -17.95 -2.31 -1.22
CA VAL A 178 -18.85 -1.23 -0.87
C VAL A 178 -19.01 -1.22 0.63
N GLN A 179 -18.70 -0.09 1.26
CA GLN A 179 -18.84 0.11 2.70
C GLN A 179 -19.88 1.20 2.94
N ASP A 180 -21.01 0.81 3.50
CA ASP A 180 -22.09 1.73 3.80
C ASP A 180 -21.78 2.63 5.00
N ARG A 181 -22.68 3.57 5.30
CA ARG A 181 -22.51 4.50 6.44
C ARG A 181 -22.50 3.79 7.80
N SER A 182 -23.13 2.62 7.88
CA SER A 182 -23.16 1.75 9.06
C SER A 182 -21.92 0.85 9.18
N GLN A 183 -20.91 1.06 8.31
CA GLN A 183 -19.67 0.29 8.24
C GLN A 183 -19.85 -1.16 7.78
N VAL A 184 -21.04 -1.53 7.27
CA VAL A 184 -21.28 -2.85 6.69
C VAL A 184 -20.57 -2.93 5.34
N VAL A 185 -19.80 -4.00 5.14
CA VAL A 185 -18.98 -4.23 3.95
C VAL A 185 -19.61 -5.31 3.08
N THR A 186 -19.97 -4.95 1.86
CA THR A 186 -20.48 -5.86 0.83
C THR A 186 -19.47 -5.98 -0.31
N ARG A 187 -19.32 -7.18 -0.88
CA ARG A 187 -18.37 -7.47 -1.97
C ARG A 187 -19.10 -7.87 -3.23
N PHE A 188 -18.66 -7.31 -4.36
CA PHE A 188 -19.17 -7.63 -5.68
C PHE A 188 -18.02 -7.96 -6.61
N THR A 189 -18.25 -8.86 -7.57
CA THR A 189 -17.31 -9.12 -8.66
C THR A 189 -17.90 -8.55 -9.94
N ILE A 190 -17.11 -7.76 -10.66
CA ILE A 190 -17.51 -7.16 -11.93
C ILE A 190 -16.48 -7.49 -13.01
N ASN A 191 -16.93 -7.61 -14.25
CA ASN A 191 -16.08 -7.66 -15.43
C ASN A 191 -16.23 -6.34 -16.17
N PHE A 192 -15.12 -5.62 -16.32
CA PHE A 192 -15.08 -4.36 -17.06
C PHE A 192 -14.43 -4.58 -18.43
N ASP A 193 -15.17 -4.26 -19.48
CA ASP A 193 -14.75 -4.24 -20.87
C ASP A 193 -15.53 -3.13 -21.61
N GLU A 194 -15.34 -3.02 -22.93
CA GLU A 194 -16.02 -1.99 -23.74
C GLU A 194 -17.55 -2.15 -23.78
N ALA A 195 -18.07 -3.38 -23.73
CA ALA A 195 -19.50 -3.66 -23.73
C ALA A 195 -20.14 -3.45 -22.35
N HIS A 196 -19.34 -3.51 -21.28
CA HIS A 196 -19.78 -3.39 -19.90
C HIS A 196 -19.10 -2.23 -19.16
N PRO A 197 -19.31 -0.97 -19.57
CA PRO A 197 -18.65 0.17 -18.94
C PRO A 197 -19.28 0.61 -17.61
N SER A 198 -20.45 0.06 -17.27
CA SER A 198 -21.20 0.44 -16.07
C SER A 198 -21.86 -0.74 -15.38
N HIS A 199 -21.90 -0.68 -14.04
CA HIS A 199 -22.50 -1.73 -13.21
C HIS A 199 -23.33 -1.14 -12.08
N ILE A 200 -24.38 -1.85 -11.69
CA ILE A 200 -25.22 -1.53 -10.53
C ILE A 200 -24.83 -2.49 -9.39
N LEU A 201 -24.60 -1.94 -8.20
CA LEU A 201 -24.28 -2.67 -6.98
C LEU A 201 -25.42 -2.47 -5.98
N ASP A 202 -26.26 -3.49 -5.81
CA ASP A 202 -27.39 -3.46 -4.88
C ASP A 202 -26.96 -3.97 -3.49
N LEU A 203 -27.03 -3.07 -2.50
CA LEU A 203 -26.77 -3.31 -1.08
C LEU A 203 -27.98 -3.87 -0.34
#